data_AF-A0A955P9Y0-F1
#
_entry.id   AF-A0A955P9Y0-F1
#
_cell.length_a   1.000
_cell.length_b   1.000
_cell.length_c   1.000
_cell.angle_alpha   90.00
_cell.angle_beta   90.00
_cell.angle_gamma   90.00
#
_symmetry.space_group_name_H-M   'P 1'
#
loop_
_entity.id
_entity.type
_entity.pdbx_description
1 polymer ?
#
loop_
_entity_poly.entity_id
_entity_poly.type
_entity_poly.pdbx_seq_one_letter_code
_entity_poly.pdbx_strand_id
1 'polypeptide(L)'
;ASQEVLLVTTPEPTSYVDAYQMLKNIHFYSPTQPVHLIVNMAANQSEGEQTASFMNEMANRFLQHSLNHIGTVVRDPDVPASIRLQRPFLEESPHGPAARGIQQLSTRLLNQTSNREEGGQPEKSLWSKVIQFVRKGAVAHAG
;
A
#
# COMPACT_ATOMS: atom_id res chain seq x y z
N ALA A 1 -6.16 -15.14 -10.67
CA ALA A 1 -6.52 -13.71 -10.63
C ALA A 1 -6.38 -13.23 -9.19
N SER A 2 -5.69 -12.12 -8.95
CA SER A 2 -5.71 -11.47 -7.62
C SER A 2 -7.08 -10.85 -7.41
N GLN A 3 -7.67 -11.02 -6.23
CA GLN A 3 -8.96 -10.43 -5.89
C GLN A 3 -8.82 -8.95 -5.48
N GLU A 4 -7.59 -8.44 -5.33
CA GLU A 4 -7.32 -7.11 -4.77
C GLU A 4 -6.13 -6.43 -5.46
N VAL A 5 -6.24 -5.12 -5.65
CA VAL A 5 -5.23 -4.26 -6.32
C VAL A 5 -4.70 -3.24 -5.32
N LEU A 6 -3.37 -3.20 -5.17
CA LEU A 6 -2.67 -2.10 -4.51
C LEU A 6 -2.04 -1.20 -5.56
N LEU A 7 -2.48 0.05 -5.58
CA LEU A 7 -1.86 1.11 -6.38
C LEU A 7 -0.92 1.90 -5.46
N VAL A 8 0.38 1.91 -5.79
CA VAL A 8 1.40 2.66 -5.05
C VAL A 8 1.84 3.85 -5.89
N THR A 9 1.86 5.04 -5.31
CA THR A 9 2.37 6.28 -5.93
C THR A 9 3.26 7.04 -4.95
N THR A 10 4.09 7.97 -5.43
CA THR A 10 4.80 8.95 -4.59
C THR A 10 4.22 10.35 -4.76
N PRO A 11 4.48 11.30 -3.85
CA PRO A 11 4.10 12.71 -4.03
C PRO A 11 4.78 13.49 -5.16
N GLU A 12 5.04 12.84 -6.29
CA GLU A 12 5.71 13.42 -7.45
C GLU A 12 4.74 13.45 -8.64
N PRO A 13 4.65 14.58 -9.38
CA PRO A 13 3.70 14.74 -10.48
C PRO A 13 3.74 13.61 -11.51
N THR A 14 4.93 13.12 -11.85
CA THR A 14 5.12 12.02 -12.78
C THR A 14 4.56 10.70 -12.24
N SER A 15 4.75 10.43 -10.94
CA SER A 15 4.23 9.21 -10.29
C SER A 15 2.71 9.16 -10.30
N TYR A 16 2.02 10.28 -10.07
CA TYR A 16 0.55 10.34 -10.14
C TYR A 16 0.04 10.04 -11.55
N VAL A 17 0.72 10.58 -12.57
CA VAL A 17 0.34 10.36 -13.98
C VAL A 17 0.46 8.88 -14.31
N ASP A 18 1.58 8.24 -13.98
CA ASP A 18 1.79 6.82 -14.24
C ASP A 18 0.82 5.94 -13.46
N ALA A 19 0.60 6.24 -12.18
CA ALA A 19 -0.37 5.53 -11.34
C ALA A 19 -1.80 5.65 -11.89
N TYR A 20 -2.18 6.82 -12.39
CA TYR A 20 -3.48 7.03 -13.03
C TYR A 20 -3.60 6.25 -14.35
N GLN A 21 -2.54 6.15 -15.16
CA GLN A 21 -2.58 5.31 -16.36
C GLN A 21 -2.76 3.82 -16.02
N MET A 22 -2.09 3.34 -14.97
CA MET A 22 -2.33 1.99 -14.46
C MET A 22 -3.77 1.80 -14.01
N LEU A 23 -4.30 2.75 -13.24
CA LEU A 23 -5.69 2.73 -12.79
C LEU A 23 -6.66 2.68 -13.96
N LYS A 24 -6.45 3.51 -14.99
CA LYS A 24 -7.28 3.54 -16.19
C LYS A 24 -7.26 2.19 -16.92
N ASN A 25 -6.10 1.56 -17.04
CA ASN A 25 -5.98 0.23 -17.64
C ASN A 25 -6.71 -0.84 -16.82
N ILE A 26 -6.55 -0.82 -15.49
CA ILE A 26 -7.25 -1.75 -14.59
C ILE A 26 -8.77 -1.56 -14.71
N HIS A 27 -9.23 -0.31 -14.67
CA HIS A 27 -10.63 0.05 -14.81
C HIS A 27 -11.21 -0.39 -16.16
N PHE A 28 -10.45 -0.27 -17.26
CA PHE A 28 -10.89 -0.71 -18.58
C PHE A 28 -11.22 -2.21 -18.62
N TYR A 29 -10.41 -3.05 -17.99
CA TYR A 29 -10.64 -4.50 -17.95
C TYR A 29 -11.57 -4.94 -16.82
N SER A 30 -11.64 -4.20 -15.72
CA SER A 30 -12.43 -4.55 -14.54
C SER A 30 -12.93 -3.28 -13.82
N PRO A 31 -14.02 -2.65 -14.33
CA PRO A 31 -14.50 -1.36 -13.84
C PRO A 31 -14.89 -1.34 -12.35
N THR A 32 -15.29 -2.50 -11.83
CA THR A 32 -15.74 -2.70 -10.45
C THR A 32 -14.65 -3.22 -9.52
N GLN A 33 -13.42 -3.45 -10.01
CA GLN A 33 -12.32 -3.95 -9.20
C GLN A 33 -11.99 -2.93 -8.10
N PRO A 34 -12.04 -3.31 -6.81
CA PRO A 34 -11.58 -2.44 -5.74
C PRO A 34 -10.08 -2.15 -5.89
N VAL A 35 -9.71 -0.87 -5.81
CA VAL A 35 -8.32 -0.40 -5.85
C VAL A 35 -8.00 0.32 -4.55
N HIS A 36 -6.96 -0.16 -3.87
CA HIS A 36 -6.45 0.45 -2.64
C HIS A 36 -5.21 1.28 -2.95
N LEU A 37 -5.24 2.56 -2.58
CA LEU A 37 -4.16 3.50 -2.81
C LEU A 37 -3.22 3.57 -1.59
N ILE A 38 -1.92 3.46 -1.86
CA ILE A 38 -0.84 3.73 -0.90
C ILE A 38 -0.02 4.89 -1.45
N VAL A 39 0.20 5.91 -0.62
CA VAL A 39 1.14 6.99 -0.95
C VAL A 39 2.46 6.73 -0.25
N ASN A 40 3.54 6.60 -1.02
CA ASN A 40 4.87 6.28 -0.53
C ASN A 40 5.81 7.49 -0.64
N MET A 41 6.85 7.55 0.19
CA MET A 41 7.86 8.61 0.19
C MET A 41 7.32 10.03 0.40
N ALA A 42 6.19 10.18 1.07
CA ALA A 42 5.66 11.49 1.44
C ALA A 42 6.54 12.16 2.49
N ALA A 43 6.73 13.48 2.42
CA ALA A 43 7.45 14.26 3.41
C ALA A 43 6.78 14.18 4.79
N ASN A 44 5.45 14.06 4.82
CA ASN A 44 4.66 13.88 6.03
C ASN A 44 3.27 13.30 5.69
N GLN A 45 2.48 13.05 6.72
CA GLN A 45 1.13 12.49 6.58
C GLN A 45 0.19 13.40 5.77
N SER A 46 0.28 14.73 5.96
CA SER A 46 -0.58 15.69 5.27
C SER A 46 -0.32 15.73 3.77
N GLU A 47 0.95 15.70 3.34
CA GLU A 47 1.29 15.59 1.91
C GLU A 47 0.72 14.30 1.31
N GLY A 48 0.82 13.19 2.04
CA GLY A 48 0.23 11.93 1.60
C GLY A 48 -1.30 11.99 1.44
N GLU A 49 -2.00 12.66 2.35
CA GLU A 49 -3.44 12.88 2.25
C GLU A 49 -3.82 13.78 1.07
N GLN A 50 -3.05 14.84 0.82
CA GLN A 50 -3.26 15.72 -0.32
C GLN A 50 -3.07 14.98 -1.65
N THR A 51 -2.01 14.19 -1.77
CA THR A 51 -1.78 13.29 -2.91
C THR A 51 -2.95 12.31 -3.10
N ALA A 52 -3.43 11.70 -2.01
CA ALA A 52 -4.52 10.74 -2.07
C ALA A 52 -5.83 11.40 -2.52
N SER A 53 -6.15 12.59 -2.02
CA SER A 53 -7.31 13.37 -2.45
C SER A 53 -7.24 13.68 -3.94
N PHE A 54 -6.10 14.18 -4.40
CA PHE A 54 -5.88 14.48 -5.82
C PHE A 54 -6.08 13.26 -6.71
N MET A 55 -5.49 12.11 -6.35
CA MET A 55 -5.66 10.86 -7.10
C MET A 55 -7.13 10.41 -7.13
N ASN A 56 -7.84 10.55 -6.01
CA ASN A 56 -9.25 10.17 -5.93
C ASN A 56 -10.15 11.10 -6.75
N GLU A 57 -9.86 12.41 -6.77
CA GLU A 57 -10.55 13.39 -7.61
C GLU A 57 -10.37 13.06 -9.10
N MET A 58 -9.14 12.73 -9.53
CA MET A 58 -8.85 12.31 -10.89
C MET A 58 -9.60 11.02 -11.26
N ALA A 59 -9.56 10.01 -10.39
CA ALA A 59 -10.27 8.75 -10.59
C ALA A 59 -11.78 8.95 -10.69
N ASN A 60 -12.37 9.76 -9.81
CA ASN A 60 -13.80 10.03 -9.81
C ASN A 60 -14.21 10.79 -11.08
N ARG A 61 -13.50 11.89 -11.39
CA ARG A 61 -13.82 12.77 -12.53
C ARG A 61 -13.80 12.04 -13.86
N PHE A 62 -12.82 11.16 -14.08
CA PHE A 62 -12.58 10.57 -15.39
C PHE A 62 -13.01 9.11 -15.53
N LEU A 63 -13.08 8.36 -14.41
CA LEU A 63 -13.41 6.94 -14.42
C LEU A 63 -14.67 6.61 -13.61
N GLN A 64 -15.28 7.60 -12.93
CA GLN A 64 -16.39 7.39 -11.99
C GLN A 64 -16.05 6.31 -10.94
N HIS A 65 -14.78 6.24 -10.56
CA HIS A 65 -14.23 5.22 -9.67
C HIS A 65 -13.62 5.89 -8.43
N SER A 66 -13.91 5.34 -7.25
CA SER A 66 -13.38 5.83 -5.98
C SER A 66 -12.23 4.94 -5.52
N LEU A 67 -11.10 5.56 -5.20
CA LEU A 67 -9.95 4.87 -4.64
C LEU A 67 -10.07 4.78 -3.12
N ASN A 68 -9.75 3.61 -2.56
CA ASN A 68 -9.67 3.44 -1.12
C ASN A 68 -8.25 3.77 -0.64
N HIS A 69 -8.01 4.99 -0.13
CA HIS A 69 -6.72 5.32 0.48
C HIS A 69 -6.53 4.56 1.78
N ILE A 70 -5.61 3.59 1.79
CA ILE A 70 -5.39 2.72 2.94
C ILE A 70 -4.22 3.18 3.81
N GLY A 71 -3.35 4.07 3.33
CA GLY A 71 -2.34 4.71 4.16
C GLY A 71 -1.20 5.38 3.40
N THR A 72 -0.33 6.00 4.19
CA THR A 72 0.82 6.77 3.71
C THR A 72 2.09 6.25 4.39
N VAL A 73 3.13 6.01 3.61
CA VAL A 73 4.49 5.73 4.08
C VAL A 73 5.31 6.99 3.92
N VAL A 74 5.72 7.57 5.03
CA VAL A 74 6.56 8.77 5.05
C VAL A 74 7.98 8.42 4.62
N ARG A 75 8.65 9.34 3.93
CA ARG A 75 10.04 9.25 3.51
C ARG A 75 10.92 8.97 4.71
N ASP A 76 11.77 7.96 4.56
CA ASP A 76 12.63 7.46 5.63
C ASP A 76 14.06 7.32 5.10
N PRO A 77 15.05 8.03 5.68
CA PRO A 77 16.45 7.94 5.26
C PRO A 77 17.06 6.55 5.52
N ASP A 78 16.48 5.75 6.40
CA ASP A 78 16.95 4.40 6.70
C ASP A 78 16.61 3.42 5.57
N VAL A 79 15.59 3.72 4.75
CA VAL A 79 15.21 2.86 3.61
C VAL A 79 16.36 2.75 2.60
N PRO A 80 16.93 3.84 2.05
CA PRO A 80 18.14 3.75 1.22
C PRO A 80 19.33 3.09 1.91
N ALA A 81 19.50 3.27 3.22
CA ALA A 81 20.58 2.62 3.97
C ALA A 81 20.41 1.10 4.00
N SER A 82 19.20 0.63 4.30
CA SER A 82 18.85 -0.79 4.32
C SER A 82 19.06 -1.46 2.95
N ILE A 83 18.71 -0.77 1.86
CA ILE A 83 18.95 -1.25 0.49
C ILE A 83 20.44 -1.47 0.22
N ARG A 84 21.31 -0.53 0.65
CA ARG A 84 22.77 -0.67 0.50
C ARG A 84 23.32 -1.85 1.31
N LEU A 85 22.72 -2.13 2.47
CA LEU A 85 23.06 -3.27 3.31
C LEU A 85 22.45 -4.59 2.80
N GLN A 86 21.63 -4.54 1.76
CA GLN A 86 20.85 -5.67 1.23
C GLN A 86 20.00 -6.34 2.31
N ARG A 87 19.46 -5.54 3.23
CA ARG A 87 18.59 -6.00 4.30
C ARG A 87 17.30 -5.17 4.32
N PRO A 88 16.14 -5.75 4.62
CA PRO A 88 14.90 -5.00 4.72
C PRO A 88 14.98 -3.91 5.81
N PHE A 89 14.46 -2.72 5.55
CA PHE A 89 14.35 -1.67 6.58
C PHE A 89 13.49 -2.09 7.77
N LEU A 90 12.61 -3.09 7.61
CA LEU A 90 11.86 -3.67 8.71
C LEU A 90 12.74 -4.42 9.73
N GLU A 91 13.91 -4.92 9.30
CA GLU A 91 14.89 -5.58 10.17
C GLU A 91 15.93 -4.56 10.68
N GLU A 92 16.39 -3.66 9.81
CA GLU A 92 17.45 -2.70 10.14
C GLU A 92 16.94 -1.50 10.97
N SER A 93 15.72 -1.04 10.73
CA SER A 93 15.09 0.09 11.45
C SER A 93 13.62 -0.22 11.75
N PRO A 94 13.32 -1.19 12.64
CA PRO A 94 11.95 -1.67 12.91
C PRO A 94 11.02 -0.60 13.51
N HIS A 95 11.59 0.48 14.03
CA HIS A 95 10.87 1.62 14.61
C HIS A 95 10.94 2.88 13.73
N GLY A 96 11.60 2.80 12.57
CA GLY A 96 11.69 3.88 11.60
C GLY A 96 10.33 4.33 11.07
N PRO A 97 10.20 5.57 10.56
CA PRO A 97 8.98 6.07 9.93
C PRO A 97 8.37 5.10 8.89
N ALA A 98 9.19 4.52 8.01
CA ALA A 98 8.71 3.60 7.00
C ALA A 98 8.22 2.28 7.60
N ALA A 99 8.95 1.72 8.57
CA ALA A 99 8.56 0.50 9.26
C ALA A 99 7.21 0.66 9.98
N ARG A 100 7.01 1.78 10.69
CA ARG A 100 5.73 2.12 11.33
C ARG A 100 4.61 2.29 10.30
N GLY A 101 4.88 2.93 9.16
CA GLY A 101 3.91 3.06 8.06
C GLY A 101 3.46 1.70 7.53
N ILE A 102 4.40 0.77 7.31
CA ILE A 102 4.09 -0.60 6.89
C ILE A 102 3.30 -1.38 7.96
N GLN A 103 3.64 -1.23 9.24
CA GLN A 103 2.89 -1.86 10.33
C GLN A 103 1.44 -1.35 10.41
N GLN A 104 1.22 -0.05 10.23
CA GLN A 104 -0.13 0.53 10.18
C GLN A 104 -0.92 0.05 8.97
N LEU A 105 -0.29 0.01 7.79
CA LEU A 105 -0.89 -0.52 6.56
C LEU A 105 -1.29 -1.99 6.75
N SER A 106 -0.40 -2.83 7.26
CA SER A 106 -0.69 -4.25 7.47
C SER A 106 -1.84 -4.47 8.44
N THR A 107 -1.93 -3.67 9.52
CA THR A 107 -3.04 -3.70 10.47
C THR A 107 -4.37 -3.34 9.81
N ARG A 108 -4.40 -2.27 9.00
CA ARG A 108 -5.63 -1.85 8.28
C ARG A 108 -6.10 -2.91 7.29
N LEU A 109 -5.16 -3.52 6.56
CA LEU A 109 -5.44 -4.57 5.58
C LEU A 109 -5.95 -5.86 6.23
N LEU A 110 -5.36 -6.26 7.35
CA LEU A 110 -5.81 -7.40 8.16
C LEU A 110 -7.26 -7.23 8.66
N ASN A 111 -7.61 -6.02 9.09
CA ASN A 111 -8.96 -5.73 9.57
C ASN A 111 -9.99 -5.73 8.42
N GLN A 112 -9.61 -5.27 7.22
CA GLN A 112 -10.49 -5.31 6.04
C GLN A 112 -10.73 -6.74 5.53
N THR A 113 -9.73 -7.62 5.62
CA THR A 113 -9.84 -9.01 5.19
C THR A 113 -10.64 -9.87 6.17
N SER A 114 -10.45 -9.69 7.48
CA SER A 114 -11.23 -10.41 8.51
C SER A 114 -12.73 -10.17 8.38
N ASN A 115 -13.14 -8.96 7.97
CA ASN A 115 -14.54 -8.61 7.73
C ASN A 115 -15.12 -9.25 6.45
N ARG A 116 -14.28 -9.81 5.57
CA ARG A 116 -14.65 -10.40 4.28
C ARG A 116 -14.78 -11.93 4.37
N GLU A 117 -14.20 -12.55 5.39
CA GLU A 117 -14.14 -14.00 5.59
C GLU A 117 -15.46 -14.63 6.07
N GLU A 118 -16.50 -13.85 6.38
CA GLU A 118 -17.84 -14.39 6.70
C GLU A 118 -18.58 -15.03 5.48
N GLY A 119 -17.99 -15.02 4.27
CA GLY A 119 -18.70 -15.50 3.06
C GLY A 119 -17.90 -16.20 1.95
N GLY A 120 -16.61 -16.55 2.09
CA GLY A 120 -15.87 -17.21 1.00
C GLY A 120 -14.45 -17.69 1.33
N GLN A 121 -14.00 -18.73 0.62
CA GLN A 121 -12.80 -19.54 0.94
C GLN A 121 -11.45 -18.76 0.97
N PRO A 122 -10.49 -19.16 1.83
CA PRO A 122 -9.35 -18.32 2.25
C PRO A 122 -8.07 -18.47 1.39
N GLU A 123 -8.03 -19.37 0.40
CA GLU A 123 -6.74 -19.93 -0.05
C GLU A 123 -5.93 -19.12 -1.08
N LYS A 124 -6.39 -17.98 -1.60
CA LYS A 124 -5.68 -17.27 -2.70
C LYS A 124 -5.55 -15.76 -2.52
N SER A 125 -5.54 -15.27 -1.29
CA SER A 125 -5.34 -13.85 -1.03
C SER A 125 -3.85 -13.48 -1.05
N LEU A 126 -3.47 -12.41 -1.78
CA LEU A 126 -2.14 -11.80 -1.72
C LEU A 126 -1.73 -11.49 -0.27
N TRP A 127 -2.71 -11.25 0.60
CA TRP A 127 -2.50 -10.87 1.99
C TRP A 127 -1.93 -11.98 2.85
N SER A 128 -2.36 -13.22 2.63
CA SER A 128 -1.75 -14.36 3.33
C SER A 128 -0.22 -14.38 3.16
N LYS A 129 0.27 -14.01 1.96
CA LYS A 129 1.71 -13.93 1.65
C LYS A 129 2.38 -12.72 2.28
N VAL A 130 1.75 -11.54 2.23
CA VAL A 130 2.26 -10.32 2.88
C VAL A 130 2.33 -10.49 4.40
N ILE A 131 1.30 -11.08 5.01
CA ILE A 131 1.23 -11.37 6.45
C ILE A 131 2.31 -12.39 6.84
N GLN A 132 2.52 -13.44 6.04
CA GLN A 132 3.64 -14.37 6.26
C GLN A 132 4.99 -13.67 6.17
N PHE A 133 5.18 -12.73 5.23
CA PHE A 133 6.41 -11.96 5.11
C PHE A 133 6.65 -11.08 6.34
N VAL A 134 5.65 -10.33 6.80
CA VAL A 134 5.73 -9.48 8.00
C VAL A 134 5.94 -10.31 9.26
N ARG A 135 5.25 -11.45 9.41
CA ARG A 135 5.42 -12.36 10.55
C ARG A 135 6.81 -12.99 10.59
N LYS A 136 7.38 -13.38 9.45
CA LYS A 136 8.74 -13.93 9.39
C LYS A 136 9.79 -12.90 9.82
N GLY A 137 9.63 -11.63 9.45
CA GLY A 137 10.47 -10.55 9.95
C GLY A 137 10.35 -10.34 11.48
N ALA A 138 9.15 -10.49 12.04
CA ALA A 138 8.93 -10.36 13.49
C ALA A 138 9.47 -11.55 14.32
N VAL A 139 9.43 -12.77 13.78
CA VAL A 139 9.91 -13.99 14.48
C VAL A 139 11.44 -14.06 14.52
N ALA A 140 12.14 -13.46 13.55
CA ALA A 140 13.61 -13.40 13.54
C ALA A 140 14.21 -12.59 14.72
N HIS A 141 13.39 -11.84 15.46
CA HIS A 141 13.81 -11.00 16.59
C HIS A 141 13.39 -11.52 17.98
N ALA A 142 12.82 -12.73 18.07
CA ALA A 142 12.38 -13.32 19.35
C ALA A 142 13.26 -14.49 19.84
N GLY A 143 14.46 -14.67 19.27
CA GLY A 143 15.41 -15.74 19.60
C GLY A 143 16.81 -15.23 19.85
#